data_AF-A0A3C0NYW2-F1
#
_entry.id   AF-A0A3C0NYW2-F1
#
_cell.length_a   1.000
_cell.length_b   1.000
_cell.length_c   1.000
_cell.angle_alpha   90.00
_cell.angle_beta   90.00
_cell.angle_gamma   90.00
#
_symmetry.space_group_name_H-M   'P 1'
#
loop_
_entity.id
_entity.type
_entity.pdbx_description
1 polymer ?
#
loop_
_entity_poly.entity_id
_entity_poly.type
_entity_poly.pdbx_seq_one_letter_code
_entity_poly.pdbx_strand_id
1 'polypeptide(L)'
;MAERTKLWIADKMKDLMKKKPLDKIRITEICTAAEIERSTFYYHFKDKYELVAWIFFQAADRTNIIDLHDSAEAMKQMKNDMLFYRRAYEDNSQNALWRYMLEYFVEKYTRLARELSGSDIQDAQTLFSIRMYCYGAVGMTREWVLQDNLTSAETIVRMMFSSMPEILKQVFFRNPAL
;
A
#
# COMPACT_ATOMS: atom_id res chain seq x y z
N MET A 1 14.45 -16.76 9.94
CA MET A 1 14.58 -17.46 8.63
C MET A 1 13.47 -17.09 7.66
N ALA A 2 12.20 -17.08 8.07
CA ALA A 2 11.06 -16.73 7.22
C ALA A 2 11.19 -15.37 6.50
N GLU A 3 11.70 -14.34 7.18
CA GLU A 3 11.82 -13.00 6.58
C GLU A 3 12.80 -12.93 5.41
N ARG A 4 13.92 -13.66 5.49
CA ARG A 4 14.89 -13.73 4.39
C ARG A 4 14.28 -14.39 3.16
N THR A 5 13.48 -15.44 3.35
CA THR A 5 12.78 -16.12 2.24
C THR A 5 11.75 -15.21 1.60
N LYS A 6 10.97 -14.44 2.39
CA LYS A 6 10.04 -13.44 1.86
C LYS A 6 10.75 -12.38 1.01
N LEU A 7 11.86 -11.83 1.51
CA LEU A 7 12.68 -10.86 0.78
C LEU A 7 13.25 -11.45 -0.51
N TRP A 8 13.69 -12.70 -0.48
CA TRP A 8 14.18 -13.41 -1.68
C TRP A 8 13.09 -13.60 -2.73
N ILE A 9 11.90 -14.06 -2.32
CA ILE A 9 10.75 -14.21 -3.22
C ILE A 9 10.35 -12.85 -3.82
N ALA A 10 10.37 -11.79 -3.01
CA ALA A 10 10.07 -10.43 -3.45
C ALA A 10 11.06 -9.91 -4.49
N ASP A 11 12.35 -10.16 -4.31
CA ASP A 11 13.38 -9.81 -5.29
C ASP A 11 13.10 -10.47 -6.65
N LYS A 12 12.80 -11.77 -6.67
CA LYS A 12 12.44 -12.49 -7.90
C LYS A 12 11.15 -12.01 -8.53
N MET A 13 10.18 -11.61 -7.72
CA MET A 13 8.95 -11.01 -8.22
C MET A 13 9.21 -9.67 -8.92
N LYS A 14 10.04 -8.80 -8.33
CA LYS A 14 10.44 -7.53 -8.96
C LYS A 14 11.12 -7.75 -10.31
N ASP A 15 12.01 -8.74 -10.40
CA ASP A 15 12.68 -9.08 -11.65
C ASP A 15 11.73 -9.61 -12.75
N LEU A 16 10.73 -10.40 -12.37
CA LEU A 16 9.69 -10.84 -13.30
C LEU A 16 8.80 -9.68 -13.77
N MET A 17 8.45 -8.76 -12.87
CA MET A 17 7.61 -7.59 -13.16
C MET A 17 8.30 -6.55 -14.06
N LYS A 18 9.64 -6.52 -14.10
CA LYS A 18 10.38 -5.76 -15.13
C LYS A 18 10.08 -6.26 -16.55
N LYS A 19 9.74 -7.54 -16.70
CA LYS A 19 9.58 -8.22 -18.01
C LYS A 19 8.12 -8.30 -18.46
N LYS A 20 7.16 -8.40 -17.54
CA LYS A 20 5.73 -8.54 -17.87
C LYS A 20 4.81 -8.07 -16.73
N PRO A 21 3.54 -7.72 -17.03
CA PRO A 21 2.58 -7.30 -16.02
C PRO A 21 2.25 -8.40 -15.00
N LEU A 22 1.79 -7.97 -13.82
CA LEU A 22 1.49 -8.85 -12.69
C LEU A 22 0.52 -9.98 -13.06
N ASP A 23 -0.54 -9.69 -13.82
CA ASP A 23 -1.58 -10.63 -14.23
C ASP A 23 -1.02 -11.82 -15.04
N LYS A 24 0.05 -11.62 -15.81
CA LYS A 24 0.71 -12.64 -16.63
C LYS A 24 1.75 -13.48 -15.89
N ILE A 25 2.15 -13.09 -14.69
CA ILE A 25 3.12 -13.86 -13.90
C ILE A 25 2.41 -15.04 -13.22
N ARG A 26 2.89 -16.26 -13.44
CA ARG A 26 2.39 -17.46 -12.73
C ARG A 26 3.22 -17.71 -11.47
N ILE A 27 2.58 -18.25 -10.43
CA ILE A 27 3.27 -18.64 -9.19
C ILE A 27 4.40 -19.65 -9.46
N THR A 28 4.23 -20.55 -10.43
CA THR A 28 5.31 -21.47 -10.85
C THR A 28 6.56 -20.73 -11.31
N GLU A 29 6.42 -19.63 -12.03
CA GLU A 29 7.57 -18.85 -12.53
C GLU A 29 8.30 -18.17 -11.39
N ILE A 30 7.57 -17.67 -10.39
CA ILE A 30 8.15 -17.09 -9.17
C ILE A 30 8.93 -18.17 -8.42
N CYS A 31 8.33 -19.36 -8.24
CA CYS A 31 8.96 -20.48 -7.55
C CYS A 31 10.23 -20.96 -8.27
N THR A 32 10.18 -21.10 -9.60
CA THR A 32 11.34 -21.46 -10.43
C THR A 32 12.44 -20.41 -10.34
N ALA A 33 12.11 -19.12 -10.42
CA ALA A 33 13.09 -18.04 -10.33
C ALA A 33 13.73 -17.92 -8.93
N ALA A 34 13.01 -18.33 -7.88
CA ALA A 34 13.48 -18.32 -6.51
C ALA A 34 14.11 -19.65 -6.06
N GLU A 35 14.12 -20.68 -6.91
CA GLU A 35 14.60 -22.03 -6.60
C GLU A 35 13.92 -22.64 -5.36
N ILE A 36 12.59 -22.47 -5.27
CA ILE A 36 11.77 -23.00 -4.17
C ILE A 36 10.61 -23.85 -4.68
N GLU A 37 10.05 -24.68 -3.78
CA GLU A 37 8.78 -25.35 -4.02
C GLU A 37 7.57 -24.40 -3.88
N ARG A 38 6.45 -24.78 -4.50
CA ARG A 38 5.18 -24.03 -4.38
C ARG A 38 4.64 -24.01 -2.94
N SER A 39 4.86 -25.09 -2.20
CA SER A 39 4.54 -25.20 -0.77
C SER A 39 5.20 -24.08 0.03
N THR A 40 6.49 -23.81 -0.23
CA THR A 40 7.25 -22.72 0.38
C THR A 40 6.72 -21.34 0.01
N PHE A 41 6.29 -21.14 -1.24
CA PHE A 41 5.62 -19.90 -1.63
C PHE A 41 4.33 -19.69 -0.83
N TYR A 42 3.45 -20.69 -0.80
CA TYR A 42 2.16 -20.61 -0.13
C TYR A 42 2.24 -20.55 1.40
N TYR A 43 3.35 -21.01 1.98
CA TYR A 43 3.66 -20.78 3.39
C TYR A 43 3.84 -19.28 3.71
N HIS A 44 4.30 -18.49 2.74
CA HIS A 44 4.57 -17.06 2.92
C HIS A 44 3.48 -16.14 2.34
N PHE A 45 2.87 -16.51 1.22
CA PHE A 45 1.92 -15.68 0.48
C PHE A 45 0.79 -16.54 -0.12
N LYS A 46 -0.45 -16.11 0.07
CA LYS A 46 -1.67 -16.74 -0.46
C LYS A 46 -1.70 -16.70 -1.98
N ASP A 47 -1.26 -15.59 -2.56
CA ASP A 47 -1.17 -15.39 -4.00
C ASP A 47 -0.09 -14.34 -4.35
N LYS A 48 0.09 -14.09 -5.65
CA LYS A 48 1.05 -13.10 -6.16
C LYS A 48 0.65 -11.64 -5.85
N TYR A 49 -0.62 -11.38 -5.57
CA TYR A 49 -1.12 -10.04 -5.26
C TYR A 49 -0.79 -9.68 -3.81
N GLU A 50 -0.95 -10.62 -2.87
CA GLU A 50 -0.50 -10.46 -1.49
C GLU A 50 1.01 -10.22 -1.41
N LEU A 51 1.80 -10.94 -2.21
CA LEU A 51 3.24 -10.71 -2.31
C LEU A 51 3.56 -9.28 -2.77
N VAL A 52 2.93 -8.81 -3.84
CA VAL A 52 3.17 -7.45 -4.36
C VAL A 52 2.69 -6.39 -3.37
N ALA A 53 1.55 -6.60 -2.72
CA ALA A 53 1.07 -5.74 -1.65
C ALA A 53 2.06 -5.68 -0.50
N TRP A 54 2.60 -6.82 -0.07
CA TRP A 54 3.62 -6.88 0.97
C TRP A 54 4.90 -6.12 0.60
N ILE A 55 5.31 -6.15 -0.68
CA ILE A 55 6.43 -5.34 -1.18
C ILE A 55 6.14 -3.84 -1.00
N PHE A 56 4.91 -3.40 -1.26
CA PHE A 56 4.51 -2.00 -1.04
C PHE A 56 4.49 -1.63 0.45
N PHE A 57 3.99 -2.53 1.29
CA PHE A 57 3.85 -2.27 2.73
C PHE A 57 5.18 -2.13 3.45
N GLN A 58 6.26 -2.77 2.98
CA GLN A 58 7.58 -2.56 3.57
C GLN A 58 8.04 -1.10 3.51
N ALA A 59 7.72 -0.38 2.43
CA ALA A 59 7.99 1.05 2.34
C ALA A 59 7.01 1.83 3.22
N ALA A 60 5.72 1.51 3.10
CA ALA A 60 4.67 2.22 3.83
C ALA A 60 4.81 2.10 5.36
N ASP A 61 5.23 0.96 5.91
CA ASP A 61 5.38 0.73 7.36
C ASP A 61 6.36 1.69 8.02
N ARG A 62 7.34 2.20 7.27
CA ARG A 62 8.34 3.18 7.75
C ARG A 62 7.88 4.63 7.60
N THR A 63 6.73 4.85 6.97
CA THR A 63 6.18 6.18 6.72
C THR A 63 5.22 6.58 7.82
N ASN A 64 5.39 7.79 8.36
CA ASN A 64 4.34 8.45 9.11
C ASN A 64 3.24 8.93 8.15
N ILE A 65 2.18 8.12 8.04
CA ILE A 65 1.10 8.32 7.06
C ILE A 65 0.18 9.51 7.35
N ILE A 66 0.31 10.13 8.52
CA ILE A 66 -0.39 11.37 8.89
C ILE A 66 0.55 12.58 8.85
N ASP A 67 1.84 12.40 8.56
CA ASP A 67 2.74 13.49 8.27
C ASP A 67 2.80 13.76 6.76
N LEU A 68 2.69 15.04 6.40
CA LEU A 68 2.64 15.47 5.00
C LEU A 68 3.96 15.19 4.28
N HIS A 69 5.08 15.52 4.93
CA HIS A 69 6.40 15.39 4.34
C HIS A 69 6.75 13.93 4.11
N ASP A 70 6.58 13.09 5.14
CA ASP A 70 6.87 11.66 5.07
C ASP A 70 5.99 10.95 4.04
N SER A 71 4.69 11.28 4.01
CA SER A 71 3.76 10.73 3.02
C SER A 71 4.11 11.14 1.59
N ALA A 72 4.51 12.40 1.38
CA ALA A 72 4.94 12.87 0.07
C ALA A 72 6.24 12.21 -0.37
N GLU A 73 7.21 12.03 0.52
CA GLU A 73 8.46 11.34 0.23
C GLU A 73 8.22 9.87 -0.14
N ALA A 74 7.32 9.18 0.56
CA ALA A 74 6.91 7.83 0.20
C ALA A 74 6.28 7.77 -1.21
N MET A 75 5.42 8.74 -1.57
CA MET A 75 4.86 8.83 -2.93
C MET A 75 5.91 9.17 -3.99
N LYS A 76 6.96 9.94 -3.67
CA LYS A 76 8.09 10.17 -4.60
C LYS A 76 8.90 8.90 -4.83
N GLN A 77 9.22 8.16 -3.77
CA GLN A 77 9.92 6.88 -3.88
C GLN A 77 9.11 5.89 -4.72
N MET A 78 7.78 5.90 -4.57
CA MET A 78 6.85 5.17 -5.42
C MET A 78 7.06 5.49 -6.91
N LYS A 79 7.25 6.77 -7.25
CA LYS A 79 7.50 7.24 -8.61
C LYS A 79 8.89 6.88 -9.13
N ASN A 80 9.89 6.69 -8.27
CA ASN A 80 11.22 6.23 -8.71
C ASN A 80 11.19 4.78 -9.21
N ASP A 81 10.30 3.96 -8.64
CA ASP A 81 10.03 2.58 -9.06
C ASP A 81 8.81 2.48 -10.01
N MET A 82 8.48 3.55 -10.75
CA MET A 82 7.22 3.69 -11.50
C MET A 82 6.87 2.49 -12.39
N LEU A 83 7.86 1.84 -13.00
CA LEU A 83 7.64 0.66 -13.83
C LEU A 83 7.00 -0.49 -13.03
N PHE A 84 7.49 -0.75 -11.81
CA PHE A 84 6.94 -1.78 -10.93
C PHE A 84 5.49 -1.45 -10.54
N TYR A 85 5.23 -0.21 -10.12
CA TYR A 85 3.89 0.23 -9.72
C TYR A 85 2.91 0.22 -10.89
N ARG A 86 3.31 0.73 -12.06
CA ARG A 86 2.48 0.68 -13.26
C ARG A 86 2.15 -0.77 -13.65
N ARG A 87 3.14 -1.67 -13.66
CA ARG A 87 2.92 -3.11 -13.95
C ARG A 87 2.05 -3.82 -12.91
N ALA A 88 2.04 -3.33 -11.67
CA ALA A 88 1.17 -3.82 -10.61
C ALA A 88 -0.29 -3.35 -10.83
N TYR A 89 -0.49 -2.09 -11.22
CA TYR A 89 -1.81 -1.46 -11.37
C TYR A 89 -2.43 -1.57 -12.79
N GLU A 90 -1.65 -1.96 -13.80
CA GLU A 90 -2.09 -2.40 -15.14
C GLU A 90 -2.80 -3.76 -15.11
N ASP A 91 -2.83 -4.43 -13.95
CA ASP A 91 -3.56 -5.67 -13.75
C ASP A 91 -5.07 -5.46 -14.02
N ASN A 92 -5.56 -6.16 -15.03
CA ASN A 92 -6.98 -6.23 -15.38
C ASN A 92 -7.73 -7.32 -14.59
N SER A 93 -7.03 -8.06 -13.71
CA SER A 93 -7.72 -8.92 -12.75
C SER A 93 -8.53 -8.02 -11.82
N GLN A 94 -9.83 -8.29 -11.73
CA GLN A 94 -10.76 -7.44 -10.99
C GLN A 94 -10.31 -7.33 -9.51
N ASN A 95 -9.71 -6.20 -9.15
CA ASN A 95 -9.52 -5.70 -7.79
C ASN A 95 -8.61 -6.50 -6.83
N ALA A 96 -7.82 -7.48 -7.31
CA ALA A 96 -7.06 -8.34 -6.40
C ALA A 96 -6.00 -7.58 -5.58
N LEU A 97 -5.11 -6.84 -6.25
CA LEU A 97 -4.12 -5.99 -5.57
C LEU A 97 -4.78 -4.85 -4.79
N TRP A 98 -5.80 -4.22 -5.38
CA TRP A 98 -6.56 -3.14 -4.76
C TRP A 98 -7.06 -3.53 -3.36
N ARG A 99 -7.66 -4.72 -3.24
CA ARG A 99 -8.20 -5.20 -1.96
C ARG A 99 -7.11 -5.30 -0.90
N TYR A 100 -5.94 -5.83 -1.24
CA TYR A 100 -4.84 -5.90 -0.28
C TYR A 100 -4.37 -4.51 0.16
N MET A 101 -4.20 -3.58 -0.79
CA MET A 101 -3.81 -2.19 -0.48
C MET A 101 -4.83 -1.51 0.43
N LEU A 102 -6.12 -1.63 0.11
CA LEU A 102 -7.20 -1.05 0.90
C LEU A 102 -7.22 -1.60 2.32
N GLU A 103 -7.25 -2.93 2.49
CA GLU A 103 -7.35 -3.53 3.83
C GLU A 103 -6.13 -3.19 4.70
N TYR A 104 -4.92 -3.17 4.11
CA TYR A 104 -3.73 -2.76 4.85
C TYR A 104 -3.82 -1.31 5.34
N PHE A 105 -4.20 -0.36 4.49
CA PHE A 105 -4.29 1.03 4.92
C PHE A 105 -5.42 1.24 5.93
N VAL A 106 -6.56 0.57 5.75
CA VAL A 106 -7.65 0.59 6.75
C VAL A 106 -7.14 0.10 8.10
N GLU A 107 -6.45 -1.03 8.14
CA GLU A 107 -5.88 -1.55 9.39
C GLU A 107 -4.86 -0.57 9.99
N LYS A 108 -3.96 -0.03 9.17
CA LYS A 108 -2.92 0.91 9.62
C LYS A 108 -3.51 2.20 10.19
N TYR A 109 -4.46 2.83 9.51
CA TYR A 109 -5.15 4.03 10.01
C TYR A 109 -5.98 3.72 11.27
N THR A 110 -6.62 2.55 11.33
CA THR A 110 -7.37 2.12 12.53
C THR A 110 -6.46 1.94 13.73
N ARG A 111 -5.31 1.30 13.55
CA ARG A 111 -4.30 1.14 14.61
C ARG A 111 -3.79 2.50 15.09
N LEU A 112 -3.44 3.39 14.17
CA LEU A 112 -2.96 4.73 14.50
C LEU A 112 -4.03 5.56 15.24
N ALA A 113 -5.30 5.46 14.82
CA ALA A 113 -6.41 6.14 15.49
C ALA A 113 -6.58 5.67 16.94
N ARG A 114 -6.45 4.36 17.20
CA ARG A 114 -6.48 3.79 18.56
C ARG A 114 -5.32 4.28 19.42
N GLU A 115 -4.11 4.27 18.85
CA GLU A 115 -2.89 4.72 19.54
C GLU A 115 -3.00 6.19 19.97
N LEU A 116 -3.46 7.07 19.07
CA LEU A 116 -3.56 8.51 19.35
C LEU A 116 -4.76 8.88 20.25
N SER A 117 -5.85 8.12 20.17
CA SER A 117 -7.05 8.39 20.98
C SER A 117 -6.95 7.81 22.40
N GLY A 118 -5.96 6.96 22.68
CA GLY A 118 -5.81 6.29 23.97
C GLY A 118 -6.98 5.36 24.36
N SER A 119 -7.85 5.02 23.42
CA SER A 119 -9.05 4.21 23.61
C SER A 119 -9.35 3.40 22.36
N ASP A 120 -10.12 2.31 22.51
CA ASP A 120 -10.51 1.51 21.36
C ASP A 120 -11.52 2.28 20.50
N ILE A 121 -11.20 2.43 19.21
CA ILE A 121 -12.09 3.00 18.21
C ILE A 121 -13.06 1.90 17.80
N GLN A 122 -14.25 1.90 18.40
CA GLN A 122 -15.35 1.01 18.04
C GLN A 122 -16.54 1.75 17.42
N ASP A 123 -16.49 3.08 17.36
CA ASP A 123 -17.59 3.85 16.80
C ASP A 123 -17.68 3.64 15.29
N ALA A 124 -18.89 3.28 14.83
CA ALA A 124 -19.12 2.92 13.44
C ALA A 124 -18.81 4.07 12.47
N GLN A 125 -18.99 5.32 12.92
CA GLN A 125 -18.76 6.50 12.09
C GLN A 125 -17.27 6.71 11.78
N THR A 126 -16.40 6.62 12.78
CA THR A 126 -14.95 6.74 12.59
C THR A 126 -14.42 5.60 11.74
N LEU A 127 -14.83 4.35 12.02
CA LEU A 127 -14.42 3.19 11.22
C LEU A 127 -14.87 3.33 9.75
N PHE A 128 -16.10 3.80 9.52
CA PHE A 128 -16.58 4.10 8.18
C PHE A 128 -15.78 5.22 7.52
N SER A 129 -15.48 6.30 8.25
CA SER A 129 -14.69 7.43 7.75
C SER A 129 -13.25 7.02 7.40
N ILE A 130 -12.60 6.18 8.21
CA ILE A 130 -11.28 5.59 7.89
C ILE A 130 -11.37 4.83 6.58
N ARG A 131 -12.34 3.91 6.46
CA ARG A 131 -12.49 3.10 5.25
C ARG A 131 -12.75 3.95 4.01
N MET A 132 -13.66 4.92 4.10
CA MET A 132 -13.98 5.84 3.01
C MET A 132 -12.75 6.66 2.59
N TYR A 133 -11.99 7.19 3.56
CA TYR A 133 -10.77 7.91 3.28
C TYR A 133 -9.71 7.03 2.59
N CYS A 134 -9.53 5.77 3.04
CA CYS A 134 -8.62 4.82 2.40
C CYS A 134 -9.07 4.45 0.98
N TYR A 135 -10.38 4.29 0.72
CA TYR A 135 -10.91 4.11 -0.64
C TYR A 135 -10.48 5.26 -1.56
N GLY A 136 -10.67 6.50 -1.10
CA GLY A 136 -10.24 7.69 -1.84
C GLY A 136 -8.72 7.71 -2.04
N ALA A 137 -7.95 7.53 -0.98
CA ALA A 137 -6.49 7.62 -1.03
C ALA A 137 -5.86 6.56 -1.95
N VAL A 138 -6.29 5.29 -1.87
CA VAL A 138 -5.77 4.21 -2.73
C VAL A 138 -6.19 4.48 -4.20
N GLY A 139 -7.40 5.00 -4.41
CA GLY A 139 -7.95 5.35 -5.73
C GLY A 139 -7.15 6.45 -6.40
N MET A 140 -7.03 7.58 -5.72
CA MET A 140 -6.28 8.73 -6.17
C MET A 140 -4.80 8.40 -6.37
N THR A 141 -4.21 7.55 -5.52
CA THR A 141 -2.84 7.05 -5.70
C THR A 141 -2.69 6.26 -7.00
N ARG A 142 -3.61 5.34 -7.26
CA ARG A 142 -3.61 4.54 -8.50
C ARG A 142 -3.75 5.43 -9.74
N GLU A 143 -4.69 6.36 -9.73
CA GLU A 143 -4.88 7.31 -10.83
C GLU A 143 -3.65 8.17 -11.05
N TRP A 144 -3.08 8.71 -9.98
CA TRP A 144 -1.86 9.53 -10.03
C TRP A 144 -0.70 8.75 -10.65
N VAL A 145 -0.47 7.50 -10.24
CA VAL A 145 0.60 6.65 -10.80
C VAL A 145 0.39 6.30 -12.28
N LEU A 146 -0.86 6.04 -12.67
CA LEU A 146 -1.16 5.54 -14.02
C LEU A 146 -1.34 6.66 -15.06
N GLN A 147 -1.87 7.81 -14.65
CA GLN A 147 -2.41 8.82 -15.55
C GLN A 147 -1.80 10.21 -15.36
N ASP A 148 -1.21 10.51 -14.19
CA ASP A 148 -0.75 11.86 -13.87
C ASP A 148 0.77 11.97 -13.75
N ASN A 149 1.38 12.64 -14.74
CA ASN A 149 2.81 12.91 -14.72
C ASN A 149 3.16 14.31 -14.20
N LEU A 150 2.18 15.19 -14.03
CA LEU A 150 2.38 16.63 -13.81
C LEU A 150 2.25 17.00 -12.33
N THR A 151 1.28 16.44 -11.63
CA THR A 151 1.07 16.76 -10.21
C THR A 151 2.22 16.21 -9.37
N SER A 152 2.82 17.05 -8.52
CA SER A 152 3.86 16.61 -7.60
C SER A 152 3.30 15.72 -6.48
N ALA A 153 4.14 14.87 -5.90
CA ALA A 153 3.77 14.03 -4.77
C ALA A 153 3.26 14.87 -3.58
N GLU A 154 3.89 16.00 -3.31
CA GLU A 154 3.46 16.93 -2.27
C GLU A 154 2.06 17.48 -2.54
N THR A 155 1.75 17.81 -3.78
CA THR A 155 0.46 18.40 -4.14
C THR A 155 -0.66 17.38 -3.99
N ILE A 156 -0.47 16.15 -4.48
CA ILE A 156 -1.49 15.09 -4.35
C ILE A 156 -1.71 14.70 -2.88
N VAL A 157 -0.66 14.59 -2.07
CA VAL A 157 -0.78 14.31 -0.62
C VAL A 157 -1.49 15.46 0.10
N ARG A 158 -1.17 16.73 -0.22
CA ARG A 158 -1.88 17.89 0.36
C ARG A 158 -3.38 17.85 0.04
N MET A 159 -3.74 17.51 -1.20
CA MET A 159 -5.15 17.38 -1.60
C MET A 159 -5.84 16.22 -0.88
N MET A 160 -5.16 15.08 -0.71
CA MET A 160 -5.68 13.95 0.09
C MET A 160 -5.94 14.38 1.54
N PHE A 161 -4.96 15.00 2.21
CA PHE A 161 -5.11 15.45 3.61
C PHE A 161 -6.20 16.51 3.76
N SER A 162 -6.30 17.44 2.80
CA SER A 162 -7.36 18.45 2.79
C SER A 162 -8.75 17.82 2.65
N SER A 163 -8.86 16.73 1.90
CA SER A 163 -10.09 15.96 1.69
C SER A 163 -10.41 14.98 2.83
N MET A 164 -9.53 14.85 3.82
CA MET A 164 -9.75 13.97 4.96
C MET A 164 -11.02 14.40 5.73
N PRO A 165 -11.90 13.45 6.11
CA PRO A 165 -13.08 13.74 6.90
C PRO A 165 -12.74 14.45 8.21
N GLU A 166 -13.58 15.40 8.61
CA GLU A 166 -13.33 16.22 9.81
C GLU A 166 -13.15 15.37 11.07
N ILE A 167 -13.92 14.30 11.24
CA ILE A 167 -13.77 13.37 12.37
C ILE A 167 -12.36 12.76 12.44
N LEU A 168 -11.75 12.43 11.30
CA LEU A 168 -10.38 11.90 11.26
C LEU A 168 -9.36 12.99 11.51
N LYS A 169 -9.59 14.21 11.01
CA LYS A 169 -8.72 15.36 11.33
C LYS A 169 -8.70 15.63 12.83
N GLN A 170 -9.84 15.46 13.49
CA GLN A 170 -9.93 15.60 14.95
C GLN A 170 -9.16 14.50 15.69
N VAL A 171 -9.17 13.27 15.18
CA VAL A 171 -8.39 12.17 15.76
C VAL A 171 -6.88 12.36 15.51
N PHE A 172 -6.48 12.70 14.30
CA PHE A 172 -5.07 12.69 13.90
C PHE A 172 -4.31 14.00 14.16
N PHE A 173 -5.00 15.14 14.20
CA PHE A 173 -4.34 16.46 14.23
C PHE A 173 -4.75 17.38 15.38
N ARG A 174 -5.71 16.98 16.22
CA ARG A 174 -6.25 17.87 17.27
C ARG A 174 -5.50 17.82 18.60
N ASN A 175 -4.40 17.07 18.68
CA ASN A 175 -3.52 17.05 19.85
C ASN A 175 -2.10 17.54 19.49
N PRO A 176 -1.83 18.85 19.45
CA PRO A 176 -0.49 19.41 19.30
C PRO A 176 0.28 19.40 20.64
N ALA A 177 0.18 18.31 21.41
CA ALA A 177 0.83 18.16 22.72
C ALA A 177 1.71 16.90 22.75
N LEU A 178 2.65 16.82 21.81
CA LEU A 178 3.93 16.13 21.91
C LEU A 178 4.98 16.93 21.15
#